data_AF-A0A8F5GUH3-F1
#
_entry.id   AF-A0A8F5GUH3-F1
#
_cell.length_a   1.000
_cell.length_b   1.000
_cell.length_c   1.000
_cell.angle_alpha   90.00
_cell.angle_beta   90.00
_cell.angle_gamma   90.00
#
_symmetry.space_group_name_H-M   'P 1'
#
loop_
_entity.id
_entity.type
_entity.pdbx_description
1 polymer ?
#
loop_
_entity_poly.entity_id
_entity_poly.type
_entity_poly.pdbx_seq_one_letter_code
_entity_poly.pdbx_strand_id
1 'polypeptide(L)'
;MAILDLDKLTNEQKIRLFTYVTEEKWITYEQLGISKATGWRYKKGLREIPKEVIEKVLQFLAPDEIARIVYGKKIEKADINDLLKVINTAVEDPQFRSLLFMMLNRFLGDYVRQNTNSYVVTEEDLKLFEKILEQKSKATRDERLRHIKYAMRDLGFSLSPESLKEYILELMTEEGPNVARHRANTLKLFIKEVVASRNPILGQILYNSFRVPKVDYKYSPPPLSLEILKNIFQLIGHLGAKTFFLILAETGLRVGEVYSLSVEQVDLENGIIKLMKNSATKRAYISFLHKETTDWIRKNYLPFREDFINEYERAVRQIGGDVERWKMKFFPFQLADLREEIKEGMRKAGKEFRLYDLRSFFASYMAKSGVSPFIINVLQGRIAPGQFKILQQHYFVISDIELKKMYEEKAPRLLDQS
;
A
#
# COMPACT_ATOMS: atom_id res chain seq x y z
N MET A 1 -37.34 -15.17 30.90
CA MET A 1 -38.24 -14.41 31.80
C MET A 1 -38.94 -13.35 30.98
N ALA A 2 -40.25 -13.21 31.20
CA ALA A 2 -41.27 -12.88 30.19
C ALA A 2 -41.10 -11.51 29.50
N ILE A 3 -40.93 -11.52 28.17
CA ILE A 3 -40.99 -10.34 27.30
C ILE A 3 -42.45 -9.91 27.05
N LEU A 4 -43.42 -10.72 27.45
CA LEU A 4 -44.84 -10.52 27.14
C LEU A 4 -45.71 -11.00 28.31
N ASP A 5 -46.60 -10.12 28.78
CA ASP A 5 -47.60 -10.45 29.79
C ASP A 5 -48.76 -11.20 29.12
N LEU A 6 -48.79 -12.53 29.30
CA LEU A 6 -49.74 -13.43 28.63
C LEU A 6 -51.19 -13.17 28.99
N ASP A 7 -51.43 -12.59 30.16
CA ASP A 7 -52.76 -12.28 30.67
C ASP A 7 -53.33 -11.02 29.99
N LYS A 8 -52.49 -10.25 29.26
CA LYS A 8 -52.88 -9.08 28.47
C LYS A 8 -53.09 -9.37 26.98
N LEU A 9 -52.86 -10.60 26.52
CA LEU A 9 -53.09 -10.97 25.12
C LEU A 9 -54.58 -11.18 24.82
N THR A 10 -55.08 -10.48 23.82
CA THR A 10 -56.43 -10.72 23.28
C THR A 10 -56.51 -12.11 22.65
N ASN A 11 -57.70 -12.72 22.64
CA ASN A 11 -57.90 -14.03 22.01
C ASN A 11 -57.52 -14.01 20.51
N GLU A 12 -57.74 -12.89 19.82
CA GLU A 12 -57.35 -12.72 18.42
C GLU A 12 -55.82 -12.70 18.23
N GLN A 13 -55.06 -12.09 19.14
CA GLN A 13 -53.59 -12.15 19.12
C GLN A 13 -53.08 -13.57 19.41
N LYS A 14 -53.72 -14.28 20.35
CA LYS A 14 -53.42 -15.70 20.65
C LYS A 14 -53.63 -16.58 19.42
N ILE A 15 -54.74 -16.39 18.70
CA ILE A 15 -55.05 -17.12 17.46
C ILE A 15 -54.05 -16.80 16.35
N ARG A 16 -53.64 -15.53 16.18
CA ARG A 16 -52.63 -15.13 15.19
C ARG A 16 -51.27 -15.79 15.45
N LEU A 17 -50.80 -15.76 16.70
CA LEU A 17 -49.56 -16.43 17.11
C LEU A 17 -49.62 -17.94 16.85
N PHE A 18 -50.72 -18.58 17.26
CA PHE A 18 -50.93 -20.01 17.06
C PHE A 18 -51.00 -20.40 15.58
N THR A 19 -51.67 -19.60 14.76
CA THR A 19 -51.82 -19.84 13.32
C THR A 19 -50.47 -19.71 12.61
N TYR A 20 -49.71 -18.65 12.89
CA TYR A 20 -48.37 -18.46 12.32
C TYR A 20 -47.43 -19.64 12.64
N VAL A 21 -47.41 -20.11 13.89
CA VAL A 21 -46.57 -21.26 14.29
C VAL A 21 -46.96 -22.56 13.59
N THR A 22 -48.25 -22.78 13.35
CA THR A 22 -48.75 -24.04 12.78
C THR A 22 -48.83 -24.05 11.25
N GLU A 23 -48.94 -22.89 10.60
CA GLU A 23 -49.07 -22.77 9.13
C GLU A 23 -47.78 -22.29 8.46
N GLU A 24 -47.10 -21.30 9.04
CA GLU A 24 -45.87 -20.73 8.44
C GLU A 24 -44.62 -21.47 8.91
N LYS A 25 -44.56 -21.85 10.20
CA LYS A 25 -43.44 -22.62 10.78
C LYS A 25 -43.65 -24.14 10.77
N TRP A 26 -44.80 -24.60 10.31
CA TRP A 26 -45.14 -26.02 10.17
C TRP A 26 -44.97 -26.85 11.46
N ILE A 27 -45.10 -26.22 12.64
CA ILE A 27 -45.03 -26.93 13.92
C ILE A 27 -46.31 -27.76 14.11
N THR A 28 -46.14 -29.04 14.43
CA THR A 28 -47.27 -29.97 14.54
C THR A 28 -48.05 -29.76 15.84
N TYR A 29 -49.33 -30.13 15.84
CA TYR A 29 -50.18 -30.05 17.03
C TYR A 29 -49.67 -30.94 18.18
N GLU A 30 -49.02 -32.07 17.86
CA GLU A 30 -48.39 -32.96 18.83
C GLU A 30 -47.23 -32.28 19.56
N GLN A 31 -46.41 -31.50 18.85
CA GLN A 31 -45.33 -30.69 19.45
C GLN A 31 -45.86 -29.61 20.40
N LEU A 32 -47.07 -29.11 20.17
CA LEU A 32 -47.77 -28.19 21.07
C LEU A 32 -48.54 -28.92 22.20
N GLY A 33 -48.54 -30.26 22.20
CA GLY A 33 -49.22 -31.10 23.19
C GLY A 33 -50.74 -31.09 23.07
N ILE A 34 -51.29 -30.93 21.87
CA ILE A 34 -52.73 -30.85 21.61
C ILE A 34 -53.15 -31.75 20.45
N SER A 35 -54.41 -32.19 20.43
CA SER A 35 -54.95 -33.00 19.33
C SER A 35 -55.29 -32.14 18.10
N LYS A 36 -55.31 -32.76 16.91
CA LYS A 36 -55.70 -32.12 15.64
C LYS A 36 -57.08 -31.42 15.74
N ALA A 37 -58.05 -32.08 16.37
CA ALA A 37 -59.39 -31.53 16.58
C ALA A 37 -59.39 -30.27 17.46
N THR A 38 -58.56 -30.26 18.52
CA THR A 38 -58.41 -29.10 19.41
C THR A 38 -57.70 -27.95 18.70
N GLY A 39 -56.64 -28.22 17.95
CA GLY A 39 -55.93 -27.21 17.15
C GLY A 39 -56.83 -26.54 16.10
N TRP A 40 -57.71 -27.29 15.45
CA TRP A 40 -58.70 -26.73 14.51
C TRP A 40 -59.69 -25.80 15.21
N ARG A 41 -60.20 -26.18 16.39
CA ARG A 41 -61.11 -25.34 17.19
C ARG A 41 -60.46 -24.03 17.63
N TYR A 42 -59.17 -24.06 17.98
CA TYR A 42 -58.38 -22.85 18.30
C TYR A 42 -58.24 -21.93 17.08
N LYS A 43 -57.87 -22.46 15.90
CA LYS A 43 -57.76 -21.65 14.67
C LYS A 43 -59.06 -20.97 14.29
N LYS A 44 -60.19 -21.65 14.48
CA LYS A 44 -61.52 -21.11 14.17
C LYS A 44 -62.08 -20.19 15.27
N GLY A 45 -61.34 -19.98 16.37
CA GLY A 45 -61.81 -19.18 17.50
C GLY A 45 -62.99 -19.78 18.26
N LEU A 46 -63.29 -21.07 18.04
CA LEU A 46 -64.39 -21.80 18.67
C LEU A 46 -64.09 -22.20 20.12
N ARG A 47 -62.82 -22.08 20.53
CA ARG A 47 -62.35 -22.31 21.90
C ARG A 47 -61.17 -21.39 22.18
N GLU A 48 -61.11 -20.82 23.38
CA GLU A 48 -59.94 -20.04 23.80
C GLU A 48 -58.70 -20.92 23.95
N ILE A 49 -57.55 -20.35 23.61
CA ILE A 49 -56.27 -21.04 23.69
C ILE A 49 -55.73 -20.92 25.14
N PRO A 50 -55.55 -22.04 25.86
CA PRO A 50 -55.03 -22.03 27.22
C PRO A 50 -53.64 -21.42 27.29
N LYS A 51 -53.29 -20.85 28.46
CA LYS A 51 -52.01 -20.17 28.70
C LYS A 51 -50.82 -21.10 28.45
N GLU A 52 -50.93 -22.35 28.85
CA GLU A 52 -49.91 -23.39 28.72
C GLU A 52 -49.61 -23.70 27.25
N VAL A 53 -50.62 -23.60 26.38
CA VAL A 53 -50.46 -23.81 24.93
C VAL A 53 -49.78 -22.60 24.30
N ILE A 54 -50.15 -21.38 24.71
CA ILE A 54 -49.51 -20.16 24.21
C ILE A 54 -48.05 -20.06 24.67
N GLU A 55 -47.71 -20.47 25.89
CA GLU A 55 -46.32 -20.55 26.35
C GLU A 55 -45.47 -21.43 25.43
N LYS A 56 -45.99 -22.59 25.02
CA LYS A 56 -45.33 -23.46 24.04
C LYS A 56 -45.22 -22.81 22.67
N VAL A 57 -46.27 -22.14 22.19
CA VAL A 57 -46.24 -21.40 20.92
C VAL A 57 -45.14 -20.34 20.93
N LEU A 58 -44.97 -19.60 22.03
CA LEU A 58 -43.93 -18.57 22.14
C LEU A 58 -42.51 -19.13 22.15
N GLN A 59 -42.28 -20.37 22.61
CA GLN A 59 -40.96 -21.01 22.57
C GLN A 59 -40.44 -21.21 21.13
N PHE A 60 -41.33 -21.23 20.14
CA PHE A 60 -40.98 -21.38 18.73
C PHE A 60 -40.84 -20.04 17.98
N LEU A 61 -40.94 -18.91 18.66
CA LEU A 61 -40.91 -17.58 18.05
C LEU A 61 -39.78 -16.72 18.62
N ALA A 62 -39.08 -16.01 17.73
CA ALA A 62 -38.12 -15.00 18.14
C ALA A 62 -38.84 -13.74 18.69
N PRO A 63 -38.21 -12.94 19.57
CA PRO A 63 -38.85 -11.77 20.18
C PRO A 63 -39.40 -10.74 19.17
N ASP A 64 -38.74 -10.56 18.03
CA ASP A 64 -39.15 -9.69 16.93
C ASP A 64 -40.35 -10.25 16.15
N GLU A 65 -40.43 -11.57 15.97
CA GLU A 65 -41.59 -12.23 15.36
C GLU A 65 -42.85 -12.08 16.23
N ILE A 66 -42.70 -12.26 17.55
CA ILE A 66 -43.79 -12.04 18.51
C ILE A 66 -44.27 -10.59 18.43
N ALA A 67 -43.34 -9.62 18.42
CA ALA A 67 -43.69 -8.22 18.34
C ALA A 67 -44.42 -7.86 17.03
N ARG A 68 -43.96 -8.41 15.89
CA ARG A 68 -44.58 -8.22 14.57
C ARG A 68 -46.01 -8.77 14.53
N ILE A 69 -46.24 -9.97 15.07
CA ILE A 69 -47.54 -10.67 15.02
C ILE A 69 -48.54 -10.06 16.01
N VAL A 70 -48.10 -9.68 17.21
CA VAL A 70 -48.97 -9.17 18.29
C VAL A 70 -49.33 -7.70 18.09
N TYR A 71 -48.38 -6.86 17.65
CA TYR A 71 -48.55 -5.41 17.59
C TYR A 71 -48.80 -4.85 16.18
N GLY A 72 -48.74 -5.68 15.13
CA GLY A 72 -49.34 -5.40 13.83
C GLY A 72 -48.93 -4.10 13.13
N LYS A 73 -47.77 -3.50 13.42
CA LYS A 73 -47.33 -2.29 12.72
C LYS A 73 -46.69 -2.64 11.39
N LYS A 74 -47.37 -2.29 10.29
CA LYS A 74 -46.69 -1.92 9.04
C LYS A 74 -45.71 -0.81 9.40
N ILE A 75 -44.42 -1.06 9.20
CA ILE A 75 -43.43 0.00 9.18
C ILE A 75 -43.70 0.78 7.88
N GLU A 76 -44.35 1.94 7.98
CA GLU A 76 -44.26 2.91 6.90
C GLU A 76 -42.79 3.25 6.74
N LYS A 77 -42.24 3.04 5.55
CA LYS A 77 -40.85 3.39 5.27
C LYS A 77 -40.76 4.90 5.33
N ALA A 78 -40.01 5.41 6.31
CA ALA A 78 -39.66 6.82 6.37
C ALA A 78 -38.94 7.21 5.07
N ASP A 79 -39.33 8.33 4.49
CA ASP A 79 -38.64 8.90 3.34
C ASP A 79 -37.57 9.91 3.79
N ILE A 80 -36.86 10.52 2.83
CA ILE A 80 -35.82 11.50 3.12
C ILE A 80 -36.39 12.75 3.81
N ASN A 81 -37.62 13.15 3.50
CA ASN A 81 -38.25 14.34 4.08
C ASN A 81 -38.59 14.11 5.55
N ASP A 82 -39.03 12.91 5.91
CA ASP A 82 -39.26 12.52 7.30
C ASP A 82 -37.96 12.59 8.12
N LEU A 83 -36.86 12.10 7.55
CA LEU A 83 -35.55 12.16 8.19
C LEU A 83 -35.09 13.61 8.40
N LEU A 84 -35.18 14.44 7.36
CA LEU A 84 -34.80 15.86 7.45
C LEU A 84 -35.65 16.61 8.46
N LYS A 85 -36.95 16.32 8.55
CA LYS A 85 -37.84 16.91 9.55
C LYS A 85 -37.41 16.57 10.97
N VAL A 86 -37.06 15.31 11.23
CA VAL A 86 -36.58 14.86 12.56
C VAL A 86 -35.25 15.54 12.91
N ILE A 87 -34.32 15.62 11.96
CA ILE A 87 -33.01 16.27 12.17
C ILE A 87 -33.19 17.76 12.47
N ASN A 88 -33.93 18.50 11.64
CA ASN A 88 -34.15 19.94 11.84
C ASN A 88 -34.84 20.23 13.17
N THR A 89 -35.84 19.41 13.55
CA THR A 89 -36.51 19.55 14.85
C THR A 89 -35.53 19.33 16.01
N ALA A 90 -34.63 18.35 15.91
CA ALA A 90 -33.60 18.13 16.93
C ALA A 90 -32.55 19.24 16.98
N VAL A 91 -32.26 19.94 15.87
CA VAL A 91 -31.35 21.08 15.86
C VAL A 91 -31.94 22.29 16.61
N GLU A 92 -33.24 22.52 16.49
CA GLU A 92 -33.91 23.67 17.12
C GLU A 92 -34.36 23.39 18.57
N ASP A 93 -34.77 22.15 18.89
CA ASP A 93 -35.31 21.78 20.21
C ASP A 93 -34.36 20.84 21.00
N PRO A 94 -33.72 21.34 22.09
CA PRO A 94 -32.84 20.55 22.94
C PRO A 94 -33.52 19.37 23.66
N GLN A 95 -34.80 19.48 24.01
CA GLN A 95 -35.54 18.41 24.67
C GLN A 95 -35.84 17.28 23.69
N PHE A 96 -36.29 17.65 22.48
CA PHE A 96 -36.49 16.69 21.40
C PHE A 96 -35.18 16.02 20.98
N ARG A 97 -34.06 16.76 20.97
CA ARG A 97 -32.72 16.21 20.73
C ARG A 97 -32.32 15.16 21.76
N SER A 98 -32.52 15.46 23.06
CA SER A 98 -32.22 14.53 24.14
C SER A 98 -33.07 13.25 24.03
N LEU A 99 -34.36 13.40 23.72
CA LEU A 99 -35.27 12.30 23.44
C LEU A 99 -34.82 11.47 22.24
N LEU A 100 -34.44 12.11 21.13
CA LEU A 100 -33.92 11.45 19.94
C LEU A 100 -32.67 10.62 20.28
N PHE A 101 -31.70 11.18 21.00
CA PHE A 101 -30.49 10.45 21.39
C PHE A 101 -30.78 9.27 22.33
N MET A 102 -31.69 9.45 23.30
CA MET A 102 -32.13 8.36 24.16
C MET A 102 -32.78 7.23 23.35
N MET A 103 -33.63 7.57 22.38
CA MET A 103 -34.31 6.60 21.51
C MET A 103 -33.33 5.89 20.57
N LEU A 104 -32.40 6.63 19.95
CA LEU A 104 -31.33 6.06 19.12
C LEU A 104 -30.48 5.09 19.93
N ASN A 105 -30.07 5.45 21.14
CA ASN A 105 -29.29 4.56 22.00
C ASN A 105 -30.11 3.34 22.48
N ARG A 106 -31.41 3.49 22.71
CA ARG A 106 -32.29 2.40 23.16
C ARG A 106 -32.58 1.39 22.06
N PHE A 107 -32.84 1.85 20.84
CA PHE A 107 -33.32 0.99 19.74
C PHE A 107 -32.24 0.64 18.73
N LEU A 108 -31.30 1.54 18.52
CA LEU A 108 -30.16 1.33 17.64
C LEU A 108 -28.87 1.18 18.44
N GLY A 109 -28.87 1.13 19.77
CA GLY A 109 -27.64 1.11 20.58
C GLY A 109 -26.64 0.03 20.20
N ASP A 110 -27.11 -1.16 19.84
CA ASP A 110 -26.23 -2.26 19.38
C ASP A 110 -25.78 -2.08 17.93
N TYR A 111 -26.61 -1.50 17.05
CA TYR A 111 -26.26 -1.13 15.67
C TYR A 111 -25.33 0.08 15.60
N VAL A 112 -25.53 1.05 16.48
CA VAL A 112 -24.65 2.20 16.72
C VAL A 112 -23.35 1.69 17.29
N ARG A 113 -23.35 0.70 18.20
CA ARG A 113 -22.12 0.04 18.69
C ARG A 113 -21.37 -0.76 17.62
N GLN A 114 -22.09 -1.45 16.73
CA GLN A 114 -21.51 -2.14 15.56
C GLN A 114 -20.97 -1.12 14.53
N ASN A 115 -21.65 0.02 14.34
CA ASN A 115 -21.22 1.11 13.44
C ASN A 115 -20.23 2.10 14.09
N THR A 116 -20.05 2.12 15.41
CA THR A 116 -19.08 3.03 16.10
C THR A 116 -17.63 2.62 15.87
N ASN A 117 -17.40 1.39 15.42
CA ASN A 117 -16.09 0.92 15.00
C ASN A 117 -15.82 1.17 13.52
N SER A 118 -16.72 1.85 12.81
CA SER A 118 -16.53 2.24 11.42
C SER A 118 -16.19 3.72 11.30
N TYR A 119 -15.25 4.06 10.42
CA TYR A 119 -14.88 5.43 10.09
C TYR A 119 -15.31 5.74 8.66
N VAL A 120 -16.19 6.73 8.49
CA VAL A 120 -16.59 7.23 7.17
C VAL A 120 -15.55 8.22 6.68
N VAL A 121 -14.96 7.93 5.52
CA VAL A 121 -13.92 8.76 4.90
C VAL A 121 -14.55 9.87 4.10
N THR A 122 -14.20 11.11 4.43
CA THR A 122 -14.69 12.31 3.76
C THR A 122 -13.71 12.83 2.70
N GLU A 123 -14.16 13.76 1.85
CA GLU A 123 -13.26 14.44 0.90
C GLU A 123 -12.17 15.25 1.64
N GLU A 124 -12.50 15.85 2.79
CA GLU A 124 -11.54 16.58 3.62
C GLU A 124 -10.40 15.66 4.13
N ASP A 125 -10.72 14.41 4.47
CA ASP A 125 -9.74 13.42 4.89
C ASP A 125 -8.74 13.08 3.80
N LEU A 126 -9.23 12.97 2.56
CA LEU A 126 -8.38 12.72 1.40
C LEU A 126 -7.50 13.92 1.08
N LYS A 127 -8.03 15.14 1.18
CA LYS A 127 -7.24 16.38 1.02
C LYS A 127 -6.17 16.53 2.10
N LEU A 128 -6.51 16.21 3.35
CA LEU A 128 -5.54 16.20 4.45
C LEU A 128 -4.43 15.17 4.19
N PHE A 129 -4.80 13.97 3.74
CA PHE A 129 -3.83 12.94 3.38
C PHE A 129 -2.90 13.37 2.25
N GLU A 130 -3.43 14.00 1.20
CA GLU A 130 -2.65 14.53 0.09
C GLU A 130 -1.61 15.54 0.57
N LYS A 131 -2.01 16.48 1.44
CA LYS A 131 -1.11 17.46 2.07
C LYS A 131 -0.01 16.81 2.90
N ILE A 132 -0.34 15.77 3.68
CA ILE A 132 0.65 15.00 4.45
C ILE A 132 1.69 14.34 3.51
N LEU A 133 1.26 13.89 2.34
CA LEU A 133 2.13 13.25 1.36
C LEU A 133 3.05 14.22 0.61
N GLU A 134 2.82 15.54 0.66
CA GLU A 134 3.71 16.54 0.04
C GLU A 134 5.12 16.51 0.62
N GLN A 135 5.26 16.11 1.89
CA GLN A 135 6.55 15.93 2.55
C GLN A 135 7.31 14.68 2.07
N LYS A 136 6.67 13.82 1.26
CA LYS A 136 7.27 12.59 0.71
C LYS A 136 7.82 12.85 -0.69
N SER A 137 8.68 11.94 -1.14
CA SER A 137 9.17 11.97 -2.53
C SER A 137 8.00 11.86 -3.51
N LYS A 138 8.11 12.51 -4.68
CA LYS A 138 7.09 12.48 -5.75
C LYS A 138 6.63 11.06 -6.05
N ALA A 139 7.56 10.13 -6.25
CA ALA A 139 7.25 8.73 -6.53
C ALA A 139 6.41 8.08 -5.41
N THR A 140 6.78 8.30 -4.15
CA THR A 140 6.03 7.79 -2.99
C THR A 140 4.64 8.42 -2.88
N ARG A 141 4.53 9.74 -3.09
CA ARG A 141 3.25 10.45 -3.07
C ARG A 141 2.31 9.89 -4.13
N ASP A 142 2.75 9.83 -5.38
CA ASP A 142 1.93 9.38 -6.51
C ASP A 142 1.50 7.92 -6.32
N GLU A 143 2.39 7.06 -5.79
CA GLU A 143 2.07 5.67 -5.43
C GLU A 143 1.00 5.57 -4.33
N ARG A 144 1.16 6.32 -3.23
CA ARG A 144 0.22 6.32 -2.11
C ARG A 144 -1.16 6.87 -2.52
N LEU A 145 -1.19 7.94 -3.31
CA LEU A 145 -2.44 8.51 -3.83
C LEU A 145 -3.21 7.54 -4.73
N ARG A 146 -2.49 6.78 -5.58
CA ARG A 146 -3.13 5.70 -6.35
C ARG A 146 -3.70 4.63 -5.42
N HIS A 147 -2.92 4.14 -4.46
CA HIS A 147 -3.37 3.06 -3.58
C HIS A 147 -4.55 3.46 -2.69
N ILE A 148 -4.57 4.67 -2.15
CA ILE A 148 -5.68 5.14 -1.31
C ILE A 148 -6.95 5.29 -2.15
N LYS A 149 -6.87 5.82 -3.37
CA LYS A 149 -8.04 5.96 -4.27
C LYS A 149 -8.70 4.61 -4.55
N TYR A 150 -7.89 3.61 -4.89
CA TYR A 150 -8.37 2.24 -5.08
C TYR A 150 -8.99 1.68 -3.80
N ALA A 151 -8.31 1.82 -2.65
CA ALA A 151 -8.84 1.34 -1.37
C ALA A 151 -10.19 1.98 -1.01
N MET A 152 -10.35 3.28 -1.23
CA MET A 152 -11.61 3.98 -0.95
C MET A 152 -12.74 3.51 -1.86
N ARG A 153 -12.45 3.27 -3.14
CA ARG A 153 -13.43 2.75 -4.09
C ARG A 153 -13.91 1.36 -3.67
N ASP A 154 -12.97 0.49 -3.33
CA ASP A 154 -13.25 -0.91 -3.04
C ASP A 154 -13.94 -1.06 -1.65
N LEU A 155 -13.59 -0.23 -0.67
CA LEU A 155 -14.18 -0.20 0.68
C LEU A 155 -15.44 0.68 0.80
N GLY A 156 -15.90 1.29 -0.29
CA GLY A 156 -17.06 2.18 -0.28
C GLY A 156 -16.91 3.37 0.69
N PHE A 157 -15.69 3.89 0.85
CA PHE A 157 -15.36 4.99 1.78
C PHE A 157 -15.71 4.72 3.25
N SER A 158 -15.88 3.45 3.67
CA SER A 158 -16.17 3.08 5.05
C SER A 158 -15.13 2.09 5.57
N LEU A 159 -14.45 2.44 6.64
CA LEU A 159 -13.38 1.63 7.23
C LEU A 159 -13.86 0.98 8.52
N SER A 160 -14.02 -0.34 8.55
CA SER A 160 -14.23 -1.12 9.76
C SER A 160 -13.11 -2.15 9.94
N PRO A 161 -12.91 -2.69 11.15
CA PRO A 161 -11.93 -3.75 11.37
C PRO A 161 -12.12 -4.95 10.44
N GLU A 162 -13.38 -5.34 10.22
CA GLU A 162 -13.78 -6.45 9.37
C GLU A 162 -13.50 -6.12 7.90
N SER A 163 -13.97 -4.97 7.40
CA SER A 163 -13.79 -4.60 6.00
C SER A 163 -12.31 -4.45 5.63
N LEU A 164 -11.49 -3.89 6.53
CA LEU A 164 -10.05 -3.77 6.33
C LEU A 164 -9.36 -5.15 6.30
N LYS A 165 -9.76 -6.08 7.17
CA LYS A 165 -9.15 -7.41 7.23
C LYS A 165 -9.50 -8.24 5.99
N GLU A 166 -10.78 -8.26 5.61
CA GLU A 166 -11.28 -8.95 4.42
C GLU A 166 -10.62 -8.38 3.16
N TYR A 167 -10.61 -7.06 3.00
CA TYR A 167 -10.00 -6.40 1.86
C TYR A 167 -8.53 -6.75 1.67
N ILE A 168 -7.73 -6.80 2.75
CA ILE A 168 -6.32 -7.18 2.63
C ILE A 168 -6.16 -8.66 2.26
N LEU A 169 -7.03 -9.55 2.73
CA LEU A 169 -7.01 -10.98 2.37
C LEU A 169 -7.41 -11.21 0.92
N GLU A 170 -8.44 -10.51 0.44
CA GLU A 170 -8.87 -10.53 -0.96
C GLU A 170 -7.75 -10.04 -1.88
N LEU A 171 -7.13 -8.90 -1.56
CA LEU A 171 -5.99 -8.39 -2.33
C LEU A 171 -4.82 -9.37 -2.38
N MET A 172 -4.54 -10.10 -1.29
CA MET A 172 -3.49 -11.11 -1.30
C MET A 172 -3.81 -12.26 -2.25
N THR A 173 -5.08 -12.63 -2.36
CA THR A 173 -5.58 -13.76 -3.15
C THR A 173 -5.71 -13.38 -4.63
N GLU A 174 -6.24 -12.20 -4.92
CA GLU A 174 -6.59 -11.77 -6.27
C GLU A 174 -5.47 -10.98 -6.98
N GLU A 175 -4.87 -10.01 -6.31
CA GLU A 175 -3.83 -9.14 -6.88
C GLU A 175 -2.39 -9.56 -6.50
N GLY A 176 -2.27 -10.44 -5.51
CA GLY A 176 -1.01 -10.95 -5.01
C GLY A 176 -0.40 -10.15 -3.86
N PRO A 177 0.59 -10.75 -3.17
CA PRO A 177 1.04 -10.30 -1.85
C PRO A 177 1.76 -8.94 -1.87
N ASN A 178 2.36 -8.57 -3.01
CA ASN A 178 3.01 -7.26 -3.16
C ASN A 178 2.00 -6.11 -3.21
N VAL A 179 0.92 -6.25 -3.98
CA VAL A 179 -0.10 -5.21 -4.07
C VAL A 179 -0.79 -5.05 -2.73
N ALA A 180 -1.17 -6.16 -2.09
CA ALA A 180 -1.74 -6.17 -0.76
C ALA A 180 -0.82 -5.47 0.27
N ARG A 181 0.50 -5.72 0.21
CA ARG A 181 1.49 -5.02 1.05
C ARG A 181 1.49 -3.50 0.82
N HIS A 182 1.49 -3.04 -0.42
CA HIS A 182 1.49 -1.60 -0.72
C HIS A 182 0.19 -0.93 -0.28
N ARG A 183 -0.96 -1.58 -0.53
CA ARG A 183 -2.27 -1.11 -0.08
C ARG A 183 -2.37 -1.05 1.45
N ALA A 184 -1.98 -2.12 2.13
CA ALA A 184 -1.96 -2.20 3.60
C ALA A 184 -1.09 -1.09 4.21
N ASN A 185 0.12 -0.87 3.70
CA ASN A 185 0.98 0.22 4.19
C ASN A 185 0.36 1.62 3.96
N THR A 186 -0.41 1.79 2.89
CA THR A 186 -1.06 3.07 2.57
C THR A 186 -2.21 3.31 3.54
N LEU A 187 -3.05 2.31 3.76
CA LEU A 187 -4.14 2.34 4.73
C LEU A 187 -3.64 2.58 6.16
N LYS A 188 -2.55 1.90 6.56
CA LYS A 188 -1.91 2.13 7.88
C LYS A 188 -1.49 3.59 8.07
N LEU A 189 -0.86 4.19 7.06
CA LEU A 189 -0.46 5.59 7.12
C LEU A 189 -1.66 6.53 7.15
N PHE A 190 -2.67 6.29 6.31
CA PHE A 190 -3.91 7.06 6.29
C PHE A 190 -4.62 7.02 7.65
N ILE A 191 -4.82 5.82 8.20
CA ILE A 191 -5.45 5.64 9.50
C ILE A 191 -4.66 6.35 10.61
N LYS A 192 -3.33 6.22 10.59
CA LYS A 192 -2.46 6.83 11.60
C LYS A 192 -2.47 8.36 11.54
N GLU A 193 -2.36 8.95 10.36
CA GLU A 193 -2.15 10.40 10.23
C GLU A 193 -3.47 11.18 10.09
N VAL A 194 -4.52 10.54 9.57
CA VAL A 194 -5.83 11.18 9.32
C VAL A 194 -6.85 10.71 10.34
N VAL A 195 -7.17 9.41 10.35
CA VAL A 195 -8.25 8.89 11.21
C VAL A 195 -7.93 9.11 12.69
N ALA A 196 -6.72 8.77 13.12
CA ALA A 196 -6.31 8.93 14.52
C ALA A 196 -6.19 10.40 14.93
N SER A 197 -6.01 11.34 13.98
CA SER A 197 -6.02 12.77 14.29
C SER A 197 -7.43 13.27 14.64
N ARG A 198 -8.48 12.65 14.09
CA ARG A 198 -9.88 12.99 14.36
C ARG A 198 -10.48 12.17 15.50
N ASN A 199 -10.17 10.87 15.54
CA ASN A 199 -10.61 9.94 16.57
C ASN A 199 -9.47 8.98 16.91
N PRO A 200 -8.65 9.29 17.94
CA PRO A 200 -7.49 8.48 18.31
C PRO A 200 -7.85 7.03 18.67
N ILE A 201 -8.98 6.82 19.37
CA ILE A 201 -9.41 5.50 19.82
C ILE A 201 -9.77 4.64 18.62
N LEU A 202 -10.63 5.15 17.74
CA LEU A 202 -11.05 4.45 16.52
C LEU A 202 -9.87 4.24 15.57
N GLY A 203 -8.99 5.23 15.43
CA GLY A 203 -7.75 5.11 14.67
C GLY A 203 -6.89 3.96 15.16
N GLN A 204 -6.73 3.78 16.47
CA GLN A 204 -5.97 2.67 17.05
C GLN A 204 -6.64 1.31 16.79
N ILE A 205 -7.97 1.23 16.90
CA ILE A 205 -8.73 0.00 16.61
C ILE A 205 -8.56 -0.40 15.15
N LEU A 206 -8.82 0.52 14.22
CA LEU A 206 -8.68 0.29 12.77
C LEU A 206 -7.25 -0.03 12.39
N TYR A 207 -6.28 0.69 12.98
CA TYR A 207 -4.87 0.42 12.72
C TYR A 207 -4.51 -1.01 13.11
N ASN A 208 -4.97 -1.54 14.24
CA ASN A 208 -4.58 -2.88 14.68
C ASN A 208 -5.39 -4.03 14.07
N SER A 209 -6.49 -3.73 13.37
CA SER A 209 -7.40 -4.75 12.80
C SER A 209 -6.77 -5.66 11.74
N PHE A 210 -5.77 -5.17 11.01
CA PHE A 210 -5.08 -5.94 9.95
C PHE A 210 -3.57 -5.84 10.07
N ARG A 211 -2.87 -6.80 9.46
CA ARG A 211 -1.41 -6.82 9.36
C ARG A 211 -0.96 -6.52 7.94
N VAL A 212 0.23 -5.95 7.81
CA VAL A 212 0.87 -5.77 6.50
C VAL A 212 1.39 -7.13 6.04
N PRO A 213 0.97 -7.63 4.86
CA PRO A 213 1.50 -8.88 4.31
C PRO A 213 3.01 -8.85 4.19
N LYS A 214 3.66 -9.92 4.65
CA LYS A 214 5.08 -10.15 4.42
C LYS A 214 5.24 -10.81 3.06
N VAL A 215 6.20 -10.32 2.27
CA VAL A 215 6.52 -10.88 0.96
C VAL A 215 7.93 -11.43 1.03
N ASP A 216 8.07 -12.74 0.88
CA ASP A 216 9.38 -13.38 0.77
C ASP A 216 9.87 -13.27 -0.67
N TYR A 217 10.93 -12.50 -0.88
CA TYR A 217 11.56 -12.38 -2.19
C TYR A 217 12.57 -13.50 -2.37
N LYS A 218 12.15 -14.62 -2.98
CA LYS A 218 13.06 -15.67 -3.45
C LYS A 218 13.63 -15.31 -4.82
N TYR A 219 14.51 -14.31 -4.89
CA TYR A 219 15.26 -14.02 -6.12
C TYR A 219 16.73 -14.35 -5.95
N SER A 220 17.25 -15.25 -6.79
CA SER A 220 18.68 -15.51 -6.92
C SER A 220 19.20 -14.85 -8.20
N PRO A 221 20.20 -13.95 -8.12
CA PRO A 221 20.80 -13.35 -9.31
C PRO A 221 21.39 -14.42 -10.24
N PRO A 222 21.23 -14.29 -11.57
CA PRO A 222 21.91 -15.18 -12.49
C PRO A 222 23.43 -15.02 -12.35
N PRO A 223 24.22 -16.08 -12.58
CA PRO A 223 25.66 -15.94 -12.65
C PRO A 223 26.01 -15.05 -13.85
N LEU A 224 26.69 -13.94 -13.58
CA LEU A 224 27.22 -13.02 -14.58
C LEU A 224 28.75 -13.13 -14.57
N SER A 225 29.37 -13.20 -15.75
CA SER A 225 30.82 -13.19 -15.94
C SER A 225 31.28 -11.86 -16.52
N LEU A 226 32.58 -11.57 -16.46
CA LEU A 226 33.10 -10.32 -17.04
C LEU A 226 32.97 -10.34 -18.57
N GLU A 227 33.20 -11.49 -19.20
CA GLU A 227 33.18 -11.69 -20.64
C GLU A 227 31.78 -11.42 -21.23
N ILE A 228 30.72 -11.91 -20.57
CA ILE A 228 29.35 -11.63 -21.03
C ILE A 228 29.01 -10.16 -20.92
N LEU A 229 29.48 -9.46 -19.88
CA LEU A 229 29.25 -8.02 -19.73
C LEU A 229 30.04 -7.21 -20.77
N LYS A 230 31.28 -7.60 -21.08
CA LYS A 230 32.05 -7.02 -22.19
C LYS A 230 31.33 -7.19 -23.53
N ASN A 231 30.82 -8.39 -23.81
CA ASN A 231 30.05 -8.66 -25.03
C ASN A 231 28.79 -7.78 -25.10
N ILE A 232 27.99 -7.73 -24.02
CA ILE A 232 26.80 -6.86 -23.96
C ILE A 232 27.18 -5.40 -24.17
N PHE A 233 28.23 -4.92 -23.52
CA PHE A 233 28.72 -3.55 -23.71
C PHE A 233 29.00 -3.23 -25.18
N GLN A 234 29.61 -4.16 -25.93
CA GLN A 234 29.84 -3.94 -27.36
C GLN A 234 28.57 -3.87 -28.19
N LEU A 235 27.54 -4.64 -27.82
CA LEU A 235 26.27 -4.77 -28.54
C LEU A 235 25.25 -3.64 -28.26
N ILE A 236 25.47 -2.82 -27.23
CA ILE A 236 24.64 -1.64 -26.96
C ILE A 236 24.93 -0.57 -28.02
N GLY A 237 23.90 -0.15 -28.77
CA GLY A 237 24.02 0.84 -29.84
C GLY A 237 24.06 2.28 -29.35
N HIS A 238 23.14 2.64 -28.44
CA HIS A 238 23.06 4.00 -27.92
C HIS A 238 24.21 4.34 -26.95
N LEU A 239 25.01 5.37 -27.26
CA LEU A 239 26.19 5.74 -26.46
C LEU A 239 25.84 6.09 -25.01
N GLY A 240 24.74 6.80 -24.76
CA GLY A 240 24.32 7.09 -23.38
C GLY A 240 23.94 5.83 -22.59
N ALA A 241 23.36 4.82 -23.25
CA ALA A 241 23.00 3.55 -22.62
C ALA A 241 24.26 2.70 -22.38
N LYS A 242 25.22 2.77 -23.30
CA LYS A 242 26.54 2.12 -23.20
C LYS A 242 27.35 2.68 -22.03
N THR A 243 27.42 4.01 -21.86
CA THR A 243 28.02 4.66 -20.69
C THR A 243 27.32 4.26 -19.39
N PHE A 244 25.99 4.26 -19.41
CA PHE A 244 25.19 3.95 -18.23
C PHE A 244 25.44 2.52 -17.75
N PHE A 245 25.48 1.56 -18.67
CA PHE A 245 25.82 0.18 -18.40
C PHE A 245 27.26 0.02 -17.87
N LEU A 246 28.22 0.69 -18.50
CA LEU A 246 29.63 0.68 -18.10
C LEU A 246 29.80 1.11 -16.65
N ILE A 247 29.27 2.29 -16.27
CA ILE A 247 29.36 2.79 -14.91
C ILE A 247 28.68 1.83 -13.92
N LEU A 248 27.51 1.27 -14.26
CA LEU A 248 26.83 0.32 -13.37
C LEU A 248 27.65 -0.96 -13.12
N ALA A 249 28.26 -1.51 -14.16
CA ALA A 249 29.04 -2.73 -14.08
C ALA A 249 30.35 -2.52 -13.30
N GLU A 250 31.03 -1.40 -13.50
CA GLU A 250 32.34 -1.12 -12.89
C GLU A 250 32.28 -0.50 -11.50
N THR A 251 31.15 0.06 -11.07
CA THR A 251 31.03 0.70 -9.75
C THR A 251 30.10 -0.06 -8.80
N GLY A 252 29.22 -0.90 -9.34
CA GLY A 252 28.19 -1.58 -8.56
C GLY A 252 27.20 -0.63 -7.87
N LEU A 253 27.11 0.63 -8.30
CA LEU A 253 26.14 1.60 -7.77
C LEU A 253 24.70 1.20 -8.12
N ARG A 254 23.72 1.72 -7.38
CA ARG A 254 22.31 1.46 -7.73
C ARG A 254 21.96 2.19 -9.02
N VAL A 255 21.09 1.58 -9.82
CA VAL A 255 20.53 2.16 -11.07
C VAL A 255 20.06 3.60 -10.85
N GLY A 256 19.30 3.85 -9.79
CA GLY A 256 18.80 5.18 -9.48
C GLY A 256 19.87 6.17 -8.99
N GLU A 257 20.98 5.69 -8.43
CA GLU A 257 22.12 6.54 -8.02
C GLU A 257 22.87 7.03 -9.26
N VAL A 258 23.26 6.12 -10.15
CA VAL A 258 23.94 6.44 -11.42
C VAL A 258 23.07 7.34 -12.30
N TYR A 259 21.77 7.05 -12.43
CA TYR A 259 20.86 7.84 -13.26
C TYR A 259 20.67 9.26 -12.72
N SER A 260 20.77 9.45 -11.40
CA SER A 260 20.61 10.76 -10.77
C SER A 260 21.89 11.58 -10.69
N LEU A 261 23.01 11.10 -11.22
CA LEU A 261 24.28 11.83 -11.23
C LEU A 261 24.13 13.15 -11.99
N SER A 262 24.74 14.20 -11.44
CA SER A 262 25.00 15.46 -12.12
C SER A 262 26.43 15.48 -12.66
N VAL A 263 26.69 16.37 -13.62
CA VAL A 263 28.03 16.51 -14.22
C VAL A 263 29.09 16.83 -13.17
N GLU A 264 28.78 17.71 -12.22
CA GLU A 264 29.68 18.10 -11.11
C GLU A 264 30.05 16.95 -10.17
N GLN A 265 29.21 15.91 -10.10
CA GLN A 265 29.46 14.75 -9.25
C GLN A 265 30.42 13.74 -9.88
N VAL A 266 30.73 13.88 -11.18
CA VAL A 266 31.61 12.97 -11.91
C VAL A 266 32.91 13.68 -12.23
N ASP A 267 33.90 13.49 -11.37
CA ASP A 267 35.26 13.99 -11.55
C ASP A 267 36.04 13.01 -12.43
N LEU A 268 36.09 13.30 -13.73
CA LEU A 268 36.80 12.48 -14.72
C LEU A 268 38.32 12.66 -14.70
N GLU A 269 38.82 13.72 -14.07
CA GLU A 269 40.25 13.95 -13.91
C GLU A 269 40.81 12.98 -12.87
N ASN A 270 40.13 12.87 -11.73
CA ASN A 270 40.53 12.00 -10.64
C ASN A 270 39.88 10.61 -10.71
N GLY A 271 38.90 10.40 -11.60
CA GLY A 271 38.14 9.16 -11.70
C GLY A 271 37.27 8.90 -10.46
N ILE A 272 36.59 9.93 -9.95
CA ILE A 272 35.80 9.87 -8.71
C ILE A 272 34.34 10.23 -9.01
N ILE A 273 33.42 9.44 -8.48
CA ILE A 273 31.99 9.75 -8.43
C ILE A 273 31.59 10.11 -7.00
N LYS A 274 31.08 11.31 -6.80
CA LYS A 274 30.64 11.84 -5.49
C LYS A 274 29.12 11.74 -5.35
N LEU A 275 28.63 10.74 -4.63
CA LEU A 275 27.20 10.55 -4.41
C LEU A 275 26.72 11.39 -3.22
N MET A 276 26.60 12.69 -3.44
CA MET A 276 25.96 13.60 -2.49
C MET A 276 24.47 13.29 -2.41
N LYS A 277 24.01 12.80 -1.25
CA LYS A 277 22.57 12.79 -0.96
C LYS A 277 22.37 13.27 0.46
N ASN A 278 21.91 14.51 0.62
CA ASN A 278 21.31 14.97 1.87
C ASN A 278 19.87 14.45 1.92
N SER A 279 19.68 13.28 2.49
CA SER A 279 18.36 12.86 2.99
C SER A 279 18.54 12.42 4.43
N ALA A 280 17.50 12.55 5.27
CA ALA A 280 17.55 12.18 6.69
C ALA A 280 18.12 10.76 6.95
N THR A 281 18.10 9.88 5.94
CA THR A 281 18.51 8.48 6.02
C THR A 281 19.75 8.08 5.21
N LYS A 282 20.38 8.96 4.42
CA LYS A 282 21.56 8.61 3.59
C LYS A 282 22.56 9.78 3.61
N ARG A 283 23.85 9.51 3.80
CA ARG A 283 24.98 10.48 3.79
C ARG A 283 25.94 10.17 2.65
N ALA A 284 26.74 11.16 2.25
CA ALA A 284 27.64 11.13 1.09
C ALA A 284 28.67 9.99 1.15
N TYR A 285 28.86 9.29 0.03
CA TYR A 285 29.94 8.31 -0.17
C TYR A 285 30.51 8.46 -1.59
N ILE A 286 31.76 8.02 -1.77
CA ILE A 286 32.49 8.09 -3.04
C ILE A 286 32.53 6.73 -3.73
N SER A 287 32.60 6.74 -5.05
CA SER A 287 32.94 5.60 -5.89
C SER A 287 34.02 6.02 -6.89
N PHE A 288 34.62 5.08 -7.59
CA PHE A 288 35.75 5.33 -8.48
C PHE A 288 35.46 4.85 -9.90
N LEU A 289 36.24 5.32 -10.86
CA LEU A 289 36.23 4.91 -12.25
C LEU A 289 37.66 4.56 -12.68
N HIS A 290 37.80 3.53 -13.49
CA HIS A 290 39.08 3.23 -14.14
C HIS A 290 39.46 4.34 -15.13
N LYS A 291 40.76 4.49 -15.38
CA LYS A 291 41.28 5.49 -16.32
C LYS A 291 40.73 5.26 -17.73
N GLU A 292 40.68 4.02 -18.17
CA GLU A 292 40.12 3.60 -19.45
C GLU A 292 38.65 4.05 -19.57
N THR A 293 37.90 3.99 -18.47
CA THR A 293 36.50 4.42 -18.40
C THR A 293 36.37 5.94 -18.41
N THR A 294 37.21 6.69 -17.70
CA THR A 294 37.18 8.16 -17.77
C THR A 294 37.58 8.65 -19.17
N ASP A 295 38.55 8.03 -19.80
CA ASP A 295 39.00 8.34 -21.16
C ASP A 295 37.91 8.01 -22.19
N TRP A 296 37.26 6.86 -22.06
CA TRP A 296 36.12 6.49 -22.91
C TRP A 296 34.96 7.48 -22.76
N ILE A 297 34.64 7.91 -21.53
CA ILE A 297 33.59 8.90 -21.26
C ILE A 297 33.94 10.23 -21.92
N ARG A 298 35.18 10.71 -21.75
CA ARG A 298 35.63 11.99 -22.31
C ARG A 298 35.60 11.98 -23.84
N LYS A 299 36.05 10.89 -24.46
CA LYS A 299 36.20 10.79 -25.92
C LYS A 299 34.88 10.50 -26.64
N ASN A 300 34.02 9.66 -26.07
CA ASN A 300 32.83 9.16 -26.78
C ASN A 300 31.53 9.72 -26.20
N TYR A 301 31.38 9.73 -24.87
CA TYR A 301 30.11 10.05 -24.24
C TYR A 301 29.84 11.55 -24.14
N LEU A 302 30.80 12.34 -23.64
CA LEU A 302 30.58 13.77 -23.42
C LEU A 302 30.26 14.53 -24.72
N PRO A 303 30.95 14.31 -25.86
CA PRO A 303 30.58 14.94 -27.12
C PRO A 303 29.17 14.57 -27.57
N PHE A 304 28.84 13.28 -27.56
CA PHE A 304 27.50 12.78 -27.88
C PHE A 304 26.41 13.40 -26.99
N ARG A 305 26.69 13.52 -25.68
CA ARG A 305 25.79 14.13 -24.71
C ARG A 305 25.56 15.61 -25.01
N GLU A 306 26.61 16.33 -25.39
CA GLU A 306 26.52 17.76 -25.72
C GLU A 306 25.70 17.98 -27.00
N ASP A 307 25.94 17.17 -28.04
CA ASP A 307 25.14 17.19 -29.27
C ASP A 307 23.66 16.91 -28.98
N PHE A 308 23.36 15.90 -28.15
CA PHE A 308 22.01 15.60 -27.71
C PHE A 308 21.37 16.76 -26.93
N ILE A 309 22.12 17.43 -26.06
CA ILE A 309 21.59 18.59 -25.34
C ILE A 309 21.23 19.71 -26.30
N ASN A 310 22.10 20.01 -27.26
CA ASN A 310 21.90 21.07 -28.25
C ASN A 310 20.72 20.79 -29.18
N GLU A 311 20.54 19.53 -29.60
CA GLU A 311 19.43 19.10 -30.45
C GLU A 311 18.08 19.23 -29.72
N TYR A 312 17.99 18.77 -28.47
CA TYR A 312 16.73 18.63 -27.75
C TYR A 312 16.41 19.80 -26.80
N GLU A 313 17.30 20.78 -26.61
CA GLU A 313 17.07 21.93 -25.73
C GLU A 313 15.76 22.66 -26.04
N ARG A 314 15.47 22.92 -27.32
CA ARG A 314 14.24 23.59 -27.75
C ARG A 314 13.00 22.79 -27.38
N ALA A 315 13.03 21.47 -27.59
CA ALA A 315 11.93 20.58 -27.27
C ALA A 315 11.67 20.54 -25.76
N VAL A 316 12.73 20.46 -24.93
CA VAL A 316 12.62 20.49 -23.47
C VAL A 316 11.99 21.80 -22.99
N ARG A 317 12.38 22.94 -23.57
CA ARG A 317 11.79 24.23 -23.24
C ARG A 317 10.30 24.31 -23.61
N GLN A 318 9.93 23.79 -24.79
CA GLN A 318 8.54 23.81 -25.27
C GLN A 318 7.59 22.99 -24.39
N ILE A 319 8.05 21.89 -23.81
CA ILE A 319 7.26 21.06 -22.88
C ILE A 319 7.28 21.59 -21.43
N GLY A 320 7.80 22.81 -21.21
CA GLY A 320 7.87 23.44 -19.87
C GLY A 320 8.93 22.83 -18.95
N GLY A 321 9.94 22.14 -19.51
CA GLY A 321 11.04 21.57 -18.75
C GLY A 321 12.03 22.63 -18.26
N ASP A 322 12.59 22.41 -17.08
CA ASP A 322 13.73 23.17 -16.56
C ASP A 322 15.00 22.75 -17.31
N VAL A 323 15.36 23.53 -18.33
CA VAL A 323 16.48 23.28 -19.24
C VAL A 323 17.80 23.26 -18.48
N GLU A 324 18.04 24.21 -17.58
CA GLU A 324 19.29 24.31 -16.85
C GLU A 324 19.49 23.08 -15.95
N ARG A 325 18.46 22.70 -15.19
CA ARG A 325 18.52 21.50 -14.38
C ARG A 325 18.67 20.23 -15.21
N TRP A 326 18.08 20.18 -16.39
CA TRP A 326 18.23 19.05 -17.32
C TRP A 326 19.66 18.96 -17.86
N LYS A 327 20.26 20.08 -18.26
CA LYS A 327 21.66 20.20 -18.69
C LYS A 327 22.65 19.83 -17.59
N MET A 328 22.28 19.98 -16.31
CA MET A 328 23.14 19.54 -15.20
C MET A 328 23.18 18.03 -15.00
N LYS A 329 22.23 17.25 -15.57
CA LYS A 329 22.23 15.79 -15.44
C LYS A 329 23.39 15.19 -16.19
N PHE A 330 24.11 14.26 -15.57
CA PHE A 330 25.11 13.49 -16.26
C PHE A 330 24.46 12.65 -17.36
N PHE A 331 23.28 12.06 -17.11
CA PHE A 331 22.45 11.36 -18.10
C PHE A 331 21.14 12.13 -18.41
N PRO A 332 21.12 13.00 -19.44
CA PRO A 332 19.93 13.79 -19.81
C PRO A 332 18.86 13.00 -20.60
N PHE A 333 18.84 11.67 -20.50
CA PHE A 333 17.95 10.78 -21.25
C PHE A 333 16.80 10.26 -20.39
N GLN A 334 15.75 9.71 -20.99
CA GLN A 334 14.75 8.96 -20.22
C GLN A 334 15.34 7.62 -19.78
N LEU A 335 15.12 7.25 -18.50
CA LEU A 335 15.59 5.97 -17.98
C LEU A 335 14.97 4.76 -18.70
N ALA A 336 13.77 4.91 -19.25
CA ALA A 336 13.11 3.85 -20.03
C ALA A 336 13.91 3.53 -21.31
N ASP A 337 14.32 4.56 -22.05
CA ASP A 337 15.08 4.43 -23.29
C ASP A 337 16.45 3.79 -23.02
N LEU A 338 17.16 4.25 -21.98
CA LEU A 338 18.43 3.64 -21.56
C LEU A 338 18.26 2.15 -21.22
N ARG A 339 17.15 1.78 -20.57
CA ARG A 339 16.87 0.39 -20.20
C ARG A 339 16.56 -0.47 -21.42
N GLU A 340 15.78 0.03 -22.36
CA GLU A 340 15.41 -0.72 -23.56
C GLU A 340 16.63 -0.94 -24.47
N GLU A 341 17.47 0.07 -24.65
CA GLU A 341 18.72 -0.03 -25.40
C GLU A 341 19.69 -1.07 -24.80
N ILE A 342 19.81 -1.09 -23.46
CA ILE A 342 20.62 -2.12 -22.79
C ILE A 342 19.98 -3.50 -22.95
N LYS A 343 18.65 -3.59 -22.82
CA LYS A 343 17.91 -4.85 -22.98
C LYS A 343 18.08 -5.42 -24.39
N GLU A 344 18.11 -4.57 -25.41
CA GLU A 344 18.42 -4.98 -26.77
C GLU A 344 19.84 -5.55 -26.90
N GLY A 345 20.83 -4.89 -26.28
CA GLY A 345 22.20 -5.42 -26.18
C GLY A 345 22.26 -6.78 -25.48
N MET A 346 21.49 -6.97 -24.41
CA MET A 346 21.34 -8.24 -23.69
C MET A 346 20.70 -9.33 -24.55
N ARG A 347 19.65 -9.01 -25.30
CA ARG A 347 18.98 -9.93 -26.24
C ARG A 347 19.96 -10.43 -27.30
N LYS A 348 20.69 -9.51 -27.94
CA LYS A 348 21.74 -9.84 -28.93
C LYS A 348 22.85 -10.70 -28.34
N ALA A 349 23.21 -10.50 -27.07
CA ALA A 349 24.20 -11.30 -26.37
C ALA A 349 23.68 -12.67 -25.90
N GLY A 350 22.38 -12.95 -26.05
CA GLY A 350 21.74 -14.19 -25.59
C GLY A 350 21.59 -14.30 -24.07
N LYS A 351 21.68 -13.20 -23.32
CA LYS A 351 21.59 -13.20 -21.85
C LYS A 351 20.89 -11.96 -21.31
N GLU A 352 19.62 -12.12 -20.92
CA GLU A 352 18.85 -11.08 -20.22
C GLU A 352 18.94 -11.22 -18.70
N PHE A 353 19.03 -10.08 -18.01
CA PHE A 353 18.99 -9.98 -16.55
C PHE A 353 18.53 -8.59 -16.12
N ARG A 354 18.25 -8.40 -14.82
CA ARG A 354 17.84 -7.08 -14.31
C ARG A 354 19.08 -6.21 -14.15
N LEU A 355 19.06 -4.94 -14.54
CA LEU A 355 20.19 -4.02 -14.30
C LEU A 355 20.66 -3.98 -12.84
N TYR A 356 19.76 -4.24 -11.88
CA TYR A 356 20.13 -4.36 -10.47
C TYR A 356 21.12 -5.50 -10.18
N ASP A 357 21.14 -6.54 -11.00
CA ASP A 357 22.03 -7.69 -10.83
C ASP A 357 23.50 -7.34 -11.16
N LEU A 358 23.79 -6.24 -11.88
CA LEU A 358 25.15 -5.70 -12.05
C LEU A 358 25.80 -5.34 -10.70
N ARG A 359 25.00 -4.84 -9.76
CA ARG A 359 25.46 -4.56 -8.40
C ARG A 359 25.80 -5.84 -7.64
N SER A 360 25.07 -6.92 -7.86
CA SER A 360 25.41 -8.23 -7.30
C SER A 360 26.68 -8.78 -7.96
N PHE A 361 26.80 -8.69 -9.29
CA PHE A 361 28.00 -9.04 -10.04
C PHE A 361 29.24 -8.33 -9.49
N PHE A 362 29.22 -7.00 -9.34
CA PHE A 362 30.36 -6.24 -8.81
C PHE A 362 30.80 -6.76 -7.44
N ALA A 363 29.84 -6.99 -6.53
CA ALA A 363 30.13 -7.49 -5.19
C ALA A 363 30.75 -8.90 -5.24
N SER A 364 30.19 -9.79 -6.07
CA SER A 364 30.73 -11.13 -6.27
C SER A 364 32.11 -11.12 -6.93
N TYR A 365 32.36 -10.24 -7.90
CA TYR A 365 33.65 -10.09 -8.57
C TYR A 365 34.72 -9.63 -7.57
N MET A 366 34.46 -8.54 -6.84
CA MET A 366 35.36 -8.01 -5.82
C MET A 366 35.66 -9.03 -4.71
N ALA A 367 34.64 -9.77 -4.25
CA ALA A 367 34.83 -10.80 -3.24
C ALA A 367 35.73 -11.95 -3.75
N LYS A 368 35.55 -12.38 -5.00
CA LYS A 368 36.43 -13.37 -5.64
C LYS A 368 37.87 -12.85 -5.80
N SER A 369 38.05 -11.55 -6.02
CA SER A 369 39.35 -10.87 -6.03
C SER A 369 39.97 -10.68 -4.62
N GLY A 370 39.33 -11.21 -3.56
CA GLY A 370 39.82 -11.14 -2.18
C GLY A 370 39.59 -9.78 -1.50
N VAL A 371 38.64 -8.98 -1.97
CA VAL A 371 38.24 -7.74 -1.28
C VAL A 371 37.28 -8.08 -0.15
N SER A 372 37.49 -7.48 1.03
CA SER A 372 36.62 -7.76 2.18
C SER A 372 35.18 -7.27 1.93
N PRO A 373 34.16 -7.99 2.44
CA PRO A 373 32.76 -7.55 2.35
C PRO A 373 32.53 -6.14 2.89
N PHE A 374 33.34 -5.72 3.87
CA PHE A 374 33.31 -4.37 4.41
C PHE A 374 33.62 -3.31 3.35
N ILE A 375 34.75 -3.44 2.63
CA ILE A 375 35.14 -2.48 1.58
C ILE A 375 34.15 -2.49 0.42
N ILE A 376 33.63 -3.66 0.04
CA ILE A 376 32.58 -3.78 -0.97
C ILE A 376 31.34 -2.99 -0.55
N ASN A 377 30.95 -3.06 0.73
CA ASN A 377 29.82 -2.30 1.27
C ASN A 377 30.09 -0.78 1.28
N VAL A 378 31.33 -0.35 1.53
CA VAL A 378 31.74 1.07 1.41
C VAL A 378 31.55 1.54 -0.03
N LEU A 379 32.21 0.88 -1.00
CA LEU A 379 32.19 1.25 -2.42
C LEU A 379 30.77 1.26 -3.01
N GLN A 380 29.90 0.38 -2.51
CA GLN A 380 28.51 0.29 -2.94
C GLN A 380 27.54 1.20 -2.15
N GLY A 381 27.99 1.93 -1.13
CA GLY A 381 27.11 2.74 -0.28
C GLY A 381 26.02 1.92 0.43
N ARG A 382 26.42 0.78 1.01
CA ARG A 382 25.54 -0.09 1.84
C ARG A 382 25.63 0.22 3.34
N ILE A 383 26.54 1.11 3.74
CA ILE A 383 26.80 1.42 5.14
C ILE A 383 25.80 2.48 5.63
N ALA A 384 25.17 2.23 6.78
CA ALA A 384 24.20 3.16 7.36
C ALA A 384 24.88 4.46 7.84
N PRO A 385 24.19 5.62 7.83
CA PRO A 385 24.78 6.91 8.21
C PRO A 385 25.41 6.96 9.61
N GLY A 386 24.88 6.20 10.57
CA GLY A 386 25.43 6.08 11.93
C GLY A 386 26.72 5.28 11.96
N GLN A 387 26.75 4.14 11.24
CA GLN A 387 27.96 3.34 11.06
C GLN A 387 29.03 4.12 10.30
N PHE A 388 28.66 4.89 9.27
CA PHE A 388 29.59 5.73 8.53
C PHE A 388 30.24 6.84 9.39
N LYS A 389 29.49 7.45 10.31
CA LYS A 389 30.02 8.46 11.24
C LYS A 389 31.01 7.84 12.23
N ILE A 390 30.67 6.67 12.79
CA ILE A 390 31.56 5.90 13.66
C ILE A 390 32.80 5.45 12.88
N LEU A 391 32.64 5.09 11.60
CA LEU A 391 33.75 4.74 10.72
C LEU A 391 34.69 5.93 10.52
N GLN A 392 34.18 7.12 10.16
CA GLN A 392 35.00 8.33 10.04
C GLN A 392 35.73 8.69 11.34
N GLN A 393 35.13 8.41 12.49
CA GLN A 393 35.66 8.79 13.80
C GLN A 393 36.59 7.74 14.45
N HIS A 394 36.46 6.45 14.11
CA HIS A 394 37.16 5.36 14.82
C HIS A 394 37.85 4.31 13.93
N TYR A 395 37.55 4.20 12.63
CA TYR A 395 38.04 3.11 11.77
C TYR A 395 38.47 3.52 10.35
N PHE A 396 38.35 4.79 9.96
CA PHE A 396 38.86 5.34 8.70
C PHE A 396 40.38 5.57 8.80
N VAL A 397 41.14 4.49 8.97
CA VAL A 397 42.58 4.49 8.70
C VAL A 397 42.84 4.16 7.22
N ILE A 398 41.81 3.75 6.46
CA ILE A 398 41.91 3.59 5.00
C ILE A 398 41.56 4.91 4.34
N SER A 399 42.58 5.57 3.77
CA SER A 399 42.40 6.82 3.04
C SER A 399 41.64 6.59 1.72
N ASP A 400 41.05 7.65 1.16
CA ASP A 400 40.44 7.60 -0.18
C ASP A 400 41.43 7.08 -1.24
N ILE A 401 42.73 7.30 -1.02
CA ILE A 401 43.83 6.82 -1.86
C ILE A 401 43.93 5.28 -1.80
N GLU A 402 43.84 4.69 -0.62
CA GLU A 402 43.89 3.24 -0.46
C GLU A 402 42.63 2.56 -1.01
N LEU A 403 41.46 3.17 -0.82
CA LEU A 403 40.22 2.70 -1.44
C LEU A 403 40.30 2.76 -2.98
N LYS A 404 40.85 3.86 -3.52
CA LYS A 404 41.07 4.02 -4.95
C LYS A 404 42.05 2.98 -5.49
N LYS A 405 43.20 2.77 -4.83
CA LYS A 405 44.18 1.76 -5.22
C LYS A 405 43.57 0.36 -5.25
N MET A 406 42.82 0.01 -4.20
CA MET A 406 42.14 -1.29 -4.13
C MET A 406 41.08 -1.45 -5.23
N TYR A 407 40.33 -0.39 -5.52
CA TYR A 407 39.40 -0.37 -6.65
C TYR A 407 40.14 -0.59 -7.97
N GLU A 408 41.18 0.20 -8.24
CA GLU A 408 41.95 0.12 -9.48
C GLU A 408 42.49 -1.30 -9.70
N GLU A 409 43.05 -1.94 -8.67
CA GLU A 409 43.62 -3.28 -8.78
C GLU A 409 42.58 -4.40 -8.92
N LYS A 410 41.42 -4.29 -8.25
CA LYS A 410 40.53 -5.45 -8.02
C LYS A 410 39.13 -5.33 -8.61
N ALA A 411 38.70 -4.13 -9.01
CA ALA A 411 37.38 -3.90 -9.59
C ALA A 411 37.26 -4.48 -11.01
N PRO A 412 36.03 -4.84 -11.43
CA PRO A 412 35.81 -5.33 -12.79
C PRO A 412 36.11 -4.22 -13.81
N ARG A 413 36.84 -4.58 -14.86
CA ARG A 413 37.19 -3.71 -15.98
C ARG A 413 36.54 -4.22 -17.26
N LEU A 414 35.58 -3.46 -17.78
CA LEU A 414 34.90 -3.80 -19.03
C LEU A 414 35.69 -3.32 -20.25
N LEU A 415 36.44 -2.24 -20.10
CA LEU A 415 37.35 -1.73 -21.13
C LEU A 415 38.74 -2.33 -20.94
N ASP A 416 39.35 -2.73 -22.04
CA ASP A 416 40.75 -3.20 -22.06
C ASP A 416 41.71 -2.01 -22.08
N GLN A 417 42.93 -2.21 -21.55
CA GLN A 417 43.97 -1.19 -21.59
C GLN A 417 44.37 -0.98 -23.06
N SER A 418 44.16 0.24 -23.57
CA SER A 418 44.56 0.63 -24.92
C SER A 418 46.06 0.82 -25.03
#